data_AF-A0A955KY99-F1
#
_entry.id   AF-A0A955KY99-F1
#
_cell.length_a   1.000
_cell.length_b   1.000
_cell.length_c   1.000
_cell.angle_alpha   90.00
_cell.angle_beta   90.00
_cell.angle_gamma   90.00
#
_symmetry.space_group_name_H-M   'P 1'
#
loop_
_entity.id
_entity.type
_entity.pdbx_description
1 polymer ?
#
loop_
_entity_poly.entity_id
_entity_poly.type
_entity_poly.pdbx_seq_one_letter_code
_entity_poly.pdbx_strand_id
1 'polypeptide(L)'
;MDFAYHIHSDVGNHLAFVHINGRNAPIDQPLANGDVLEIITDSKRQASINWLSLVKTSRARDALKSFLASQNRDELIEKGRMMLANYLEQTFGRILDKDNSLLRVLDGRELTARDKEEIFVQIGNRSRKPSSVVRGIDFLRDIQRSRHTEKTSSNKPNNSVIEELNL
;
A
#
# COMPACT_ATOMS: atom_id res chain seq x y z
N MET A 1 16.99 9.24 -3.66
CA MET A 1 16.22 8.89 -4.88
C MET A 1 16.67 9.64 -6.13
N ASP A 2 16.82 10.98 -6.08
CA ASP A 2 17.32 11.75 -7.23
C ASP A 2 18.67 11.25 -7.74
N PHE A 3 19.58 10.87 -6.82
CA PHE A 3 20.85 10.27 -7.19
C PHE A 3 20.70 8.93 -7.94
N ALA A 4 19.70 8.11 -7.61
CA ALA A 4 19.42 6.88 -8.35
C ALA A 4 19.01 7.19 -9.81
N TYR A 5 18.13 8.19 -10.01
CA TYR A 5 17.75 8.67 -11.34
C TYR A 5 18.89 9.40 -12.09
N HIS A 6 19.84 9.97 -11.36
CA HIS A 6 21.05 10.54 -11.92
C HIS A 6 21.93 9.45 -12.52
N ILE A 7 22.10 8.32 -11.82
CA ILE A 7 22.81 7.13 -12.32
C ILE A 7 22.09 6.57 -13.55
N HIS A 8 20.82 6.18 -13.41
CA HIS A 8 20.02 5.65 -14.51
C HIS A 8 18.53 5.64 -14.17
N SER A 9 17.66 5.80 -15.16
CA SER A 9 16.20 5.73 -14.97
C SER A 9 15.76 4.38 -14.41
N ASP A 10 16.35 3.29 -14.90
CA ASP A 10 16.05 1.93 -14.45
C ASP A 10 16.39 1.70 -12.96
N VAL A 11 17.54 2.23 -12.51
CA VAL A 11 17.95 2.18 -11.09
C VAL A 11 16.97 3.00 -10.23
N GLY A 12 16.59 4.18 -10.72
CA GLY A 12 15.56 5.00 -10.09
C GLY A 12 14.21 4.30 -10.00
N ASN A 13 13.76 3.68 -11.09
CA ASN A 13 12.44 3.05 -11.21
C ASN A 13 12.29 1.79 -10.35
N HIS A 14 13.39 1.06 -10.14
CA HIS A 14 13.41 -0.19 -9.37
C HIS A 14 13.99 -0.01 -7.95
N LEU A 15 14.11 1.23 -7.46
CA LEU A 15 14.66 1.54 -6.13
C LEU A 15 13.88 0.84 -5.01
N ALA A 16 14.58 0.04 -4.20
CA ALA A 16 14.03 -0.65 -3.05
C ALA A 16 14.31 0.08 -1.73
N PHE A 17 15.59 0.21 -1.39
CA PHE A 17 16.08 0.89 -0.20
C PHE A 17 17.52 1.38 -0.44
N VAL A 18 18.05 2.16 0.49
CA VAL A 18 19.36 2.77 0.38
C VAL A 18 20.12 2.63 1.71
N HIS A 19 21.41 2.36 1.61
CA HIS A 19 22.33 2.57 2.73
C HIS A 19 23.17 3.82 2.47
N ILE A 20 23.37 4.62 3.51
CA ILE A 20 24.25 5.78 3.52
C ILE A 20 25.34 5.50 4.56
N ASN A 21 26.60 5.50 4.13
CA ASN A 21 27.75 5.20 4.98
C ASN A 21 27.60 3.86 5.74
N GLY A 22 27.11 2.83 5.04
CA GLY A 22 26.92 1.47 5.56
C GLY A 22 25.71 1.30 6.50
N ARG A 23 24.82 2.29 6.61
CA ARG A 23 23.63 2.24 7.49
C ARG A 23 22.35 2.43 6.70
N ASN A 24 21.28 1.74 7.11
CA ASN A 24 19.93 1.92 6.56
C ASN A 24 19.49 3.38 6.66
N ALA A 25 19.01 3.93 5.55
CA ALA A 25 18.52 5.30 5.48
C ALA A 25 17.19 5.39 4.71
N PRO A 26 16.34 6.38 5.01
CA PRO A 26 15.18 6.70 4.18
C PRO A 26 15.58 7.08 2.75
N ILE A 27 14.77 6.68 1.76
CA ILE A 27 15.04 6.93 0.33
C ILE A 27 14.96 8.41 -0.09
N ASP A 28 14.33 9.24 0.76
CA ASP A 28 14.14 10.69 0.63
C ASP A 28 15.10 11.51 1.50
N GLN A 29 16.02 10.86 2.22
CA GLN A 29 17.03 11.55 3.02
C GLN A 29 17.89 12.48 2.14
N PRO A 30 18.07 13.76 2.53
CA PRO A 30 19.01 14.66 1.88
C PRO A 30 20.44 14.14 1.97
N LEU A 31 21.19 14.29 0.87
CA LEU A 31 22.57 13.83 0.77
C LEU A 31 23.55 14.96 1.14
N ALA A 32 24.65 14.62 1.79
CA ALA A 32 25.78 15.50 2.05
C ALA A 32 26.98 15.15 1.15
N ASN A 33 27.87 16.12 0.94
CA ASN A 33 29.10 15.88 0.21
C ASN A 33 29.97 14.87 0.99
N GLY A 34 30.49 13.86 0.27
CA GLY A 34 31.29 12.80 0.86
C GLY A 34 30.50 11.59 1.33
N ASP A 35 29.17 11.60 1.26
CA ASP A 35 28.35 10.43 1.56
C ASP A 35 28.62 9.30 0.56
N VAL A 36 28.87 8.10 1.08
CA VAL A 36 28.97 6.87 0.30
C VAL A 36 27.61 6.18 0.27
N LEU A 37 27.09 5.97 -0.93
CA LEU A 37 25.75 5.43 -1.14
C LEU A 37 25.80 4.00 -1.67
N GLU A 38 25.00 3.13 -1.06
CA GLU A 38 24.65 1.84 -1.62
C GLU A 38 23.18 1.87 -2.00
N ILE A 39 22.88 1.73 -3.29
CA ILE A 39 21.52 1.75 -3.82
C ILE A 39 21.10 0.33 -4.13
N ILE A 40 20.03 -0.13 -3.48
CA ILE A 40 19.52 -1.48 -3.65
C ILE A 40 18.28 -1.41 -4.53
N THR A 41 18.29 -2.19 -5.62
CA THR A 41 17.18 -2.31 -6.56
C THR A 41 16.50 -3.67 -6.43
N ASP A 42 15.23 -3.73 -6.83
CA ASP A 42 14.45 -4.97 -6.92
C ASP A 42 13.63 -4.94 -8.22
N SER A 43 13.80 -5.96 -9.06
CA SER A 43 13.10 -6.08 -10.35
C SER A 43 11.58 -6.16 -10.21
N LYS A 44 11.07 -6.55 -9.04
CA LYS A 44 9.62 -6.58 -8.75
C LYS A 44 9.11 -5.23 -8.25
N ARG A 45 10.00 -4.34 -7.79
CA ARG A 45 9.62 -2.98 -7.40
C ARG A 45 9.49 -2.11 -8.63
N GLN A 46 8.50 -1.24 -8.60
CA GLN A 46 8.27 -0.26 -9.65
C GLN A 46 8.00 1.08 -8.99
N ALA A 47 8.36 2.15 -9.69
CA ALA A 47 8.07 3.50 -9.26
C ALA A 47 6.56 3.68 -9.07
N SER A 48 6.23 4.53 -8.10
CA SER A 48 4.84 4.87 -7.78
C SER A 48 4.61 6.36 -7.96
N ILE A 49 3.36 6.76 -8.22
CA ILE A 49 3.03 8.18 -8.39
C ILE A 49 3.41 9.02 -7.16
N ASN A 50 3.38 8.42 -5.96
CA ASN A 50 3.71 9.10 -4.70
C ASN A 50 5.17 9.58 -4.67
N TRP A 51 6.05 8.97 -5.46
CA TRP A 51 7.46 9.38 -5.54
C TRP A 51 7.64 10.75 -6.19
N LEU A 52 6.66 11.26 -6.95
CA LEU A 52 6.70 12.61 -7.53
C LEU A 52 6.85 13.69 -6.45
N SER A 53 6.35 13.46 -5.24
CA SER A 53 6.47 14.38 -4.10
C SER A 53 7.86 14.33 -3.42
N LEU A 54 8.55 13.20 -3.58
CA LEU A 54 9.82 12.92 -2.93
C LEU A 54 11.01 13.38 -3.79
N VAL A 55 10.93 13.24 -5.11
CA VAL A 55 11.98 13.69 -6.04
C VAL A 55 12.05 15.22 -6.14
N LYS A 56 13.26 15.78 -6.14
CA LYS A 56 13.47 17.25 -6.06
C LYS A 56 13.97 17.83 -7.38
N THR A 57 14.93 17.19 -8.02
CA THR A 57 15.52 17.59 -9.30
C THR A 57 14.55 17.44 -10.47
N SER A 58 14.66 18.34 -11.46
CA SER A 58 13.85 18.30 -12.69
C SER A 58 14.06 16.99 -13.46
N ARG A 59 15.33 16.61 -13.68
CA ARG A 59 15.70 15.37 -14.37
C ARG A 59 15.04 14.13 -13.79
N ALA A 60 15.10 13.94 -12.46
CA ALA A 60 14.47 12.79 -11.82
C ALA A 60 12.95 12.83 -11.96
N ARG A 61 12.34 14.01 -11.81
CA ARG A 61 10.89 14.21 -11.98
C ARG A 61 10.43 13.90 -13.40
N ASP A 62 11.16 14.34 -14.42
CA ASP A 62 10.82 14.12 -15.82
C ASP A 62 10.97 12.64 -16.21
N ALA A 63 12.05 11.99 -15.76
CA ALA A 63 12.24 10.55 -15.95
C ALA A 63 11.12 9.73 -15.29
N LEU A 64 10.75 10.09 -14.05
CA LEU A 64 9.65 9.44 -13.33
C LEU A 64 8.30 9.68 -14.02
N LYS A 65 8.01 10.90 -14.45
CA LYS A 65 6.78 11.20 -15.21
C LYS A 65 6.70 10.39 -16.50
N SER A 66 7.79 10.32 -17.25
CA SER A 66 7.88 9.54 -18.48
C SER A 66 7.59 8.06 -18.22
N PHE A 67 8.22 7.49 -17.19
CA PHE A 67 7.97 6.10 -16.79
C PHE A 67 6.52 5.84 -16.34
N LEU A 68 5.91 6.77 -15.59
CA LEU A 68 4.52 6.64 -15.17
C LEU A 68 3.55 6.77 -16.35
N ALA A 69 3.86 7.64 -17.31
CA ALA A 69 3.06 7.83 -18.52
C ALA A 69 3.18 6.66 -19.49
N SER A 70 4.31 5.93 -19.50
CA SER A 70 4.49 4.74 -20.31
C SER A 70 3.74 3.52 -19.78
N GLN A 71 3.16 3.58 -18.56
CA GLN A 71 2.34 2.51 -18.02
C GLN A 71 1.00 2.47 -18.77
N ASN A 72 0.63 1.31 -19.30
CA ASN A 72 -0.65 1.13 -19.96
C ASN A 72 -1.79 1.15 -18.91
N ARG A 73 -2.82 1.98 -19.13
CA ARG A 73 -3.96 2.09 -18.23
C ARG A 73 -4.67 0.76 -18.02
N ASP A 74 -4.85 -0.03 -19.07
CA ASP A 74 -5.55 -1.32 -18.98
C ASP A 74 -4.74 -2.33 -18.16
N GLU A 75 -3.41 -2.32 -18.31
CA GLU A 75 -2.51 -3.12 -17.46
C GLU A 75 -2.58 -2.69 -15.99
N LEU A 76 -2.69 -1.39 -15.72
CA LEU A 76 -2.85 -0.87 -14.36
C LEU A 76 -4.19 -1.28 -13.76
N ILE A 77 -5.27 -1.27 -14.55
CA ILE A 77 -6.59 -1.76 -14.12
C ILE A 77 -6.49 -3.24 -13.77
N GLU A 78 -5.96 -4.08 -14.65
CA GLU A 78 -5.88 -5.52 -14.45
C GLU A 78 -5.01 -5.87 -13.23
N LYS A 79 -3.84 -5.23 -13.13
CA LYS A 79 -2.96 -5.39 -11.98
C LYS A 79 -3.61 -4.92 -10.68
N GLY A 80 -4.30 -3.78 -10.70
CA GLY A 80 -5.01 -3.24 -9.55
C GLY A 80 -6.13 -4.15 -9.08
N ARG A 81 -6.90 -4.71 -10.03
CA ARG A 81 -7.95 -5.70 -9.78
C ARG A 81 -7.38 -6.96 -9.14
N MET A 82 -6.31 -7.53 -9.72
CA MET A 82 -5.63 -8.70 -9.18
C MET A 82 -5.09 -8.45 -7.76
N MET A 83 -4.45 -7.30 -7.52
CA MET A 83 -3.93 -6.94 -6.21
C MET A 83 -5.03 -6.82 -5.15
N LEU A 84 -6.18 -6.24 -5.52
CA LEU A 84 -7.32 -6.14 -4.60
C LEU A 84 -7.98 -7.50 -4.36
N ALA A 85 -8.19 -8.29 -5.41
CA ALA A 85 -8.75 -9.64 -5.34
C ALA A 85 -7.91 -10.54 -4.41
N ASN A 86 -6.60 -10.61 -4.63
CA ASN A 86 -5.69 -11.39 -3.80
C ASN A 86 -5.74 -10.95 -2.33
N TYR A 87 -5.78 -9.63 -2.10
CA TYR A 87 -5.86 -9.10 -0.73
C TYR A 87 -7.17 -9.46 -0.03
N LEU A 88 -8.31 -9.37 -0.74
CA LEU A 88 -9.63 -9.75 -0.24
C LEU A 88 -9.71 -11.25 0.07
N GLU A 89 -9.17 -12.09 -0.81
CA GLU A 89 -9.18 -13.53 -0.64
C GLU A 89 -8.31 -13.95 0.55
N GLN A 90 -7.06 -13.49 0.61
CA GLN A 90 -6.13 -13.85 1.67
C GLN A 90 -6.54 -13.33 3.05
N THR A 91 -7.11 -12.13 3.12
CA THR A 91 -7.39 -11.47 4.42
C THR A 91 -8.81 -11.74 4.91
N PHE A 92 -9.78 -11.89 4.00
CA PHE A 92 -11.21 -11.96 4.33
C PHE A 92 -11.91 -13.20 3.76
N GLY A 93 -11.26 -14.03 2.94
CA GLY A 93 -11.90 -15.17 2.27
C GLY A 93 -13.02 -14.72 1.33
N ARG A 94 -12.84 -13.58 0.66
CA ARG A 94 -13.84 -12.98 -0.23
C ARG A 94 -13.28 -12.86 -1.63
N ILE A 95 -14.12 -13.16 -2.62
CA ILE A 95 -13.77 -13.08 -4.04
C ILE A 95 -14.29 -11.75 -4.59
N LEU A 96 -13.48 -11.09 -5.42
CA LEU A 96 -13.92 -9.93 -6.19
C LEU A 96 -14.60 -10.40 -7.47
N ASP A 97 -15.94 -10.34 -7.49
CA ASP A 97 -16.77 -10.75 -8.62
C ASP A 97 -16.55 -9.89 -9.88
N LYS A 98 -17.02 -10.38 -11.03
CA LYS A 98 -16.88 -9.69 -12.33
C LYS A 98 -17.52 -8.30 -12.32
N ASP A 99 -18.64 -8.15 -11.63
CA ASP A 99 -19.41 -6.91 -11.52
C ASP A 99 -18.83 -5.93 -10.48
N ASN A 100 -17.76 -6.36 -9.78
CA ASN A 100 -17.11 -5.62 -8.71
C ASN A 100 -18.13 -5.17 -7.65
N SER A 101 -19.02 -6.07 -7.24
CA SER A 101 -20.16 -5.79 -6.36
C SER A 101 -19.72 -5.35 -4.97
N LEU A 102 -18.58 -5.87 -4.49
CA LEU A 102 -17.95 -5.42 -3.24
C LEU A 102 -17.52 -3.94 -3.27
N LEU A 103 -17.36 -3.34 -4.45
CA LEU A 103 -17.05 -1.93 -4.64
C LEU A 103 -18.29 -1.10 -4.99
N ARG A 104 -19.51 -1.59 -4.75
CA ARG A 104 -20.74 -0.82 -5.02
C ARG A 104 -20.79 0.46 -4.19
N VAL A 105 -20.42 0.37 -2.91
CA VAL A 105 -20.38 1.50 -1.98
C VAL A 105 -19.01 1.55 -1.33
N LEU A 106 -18.42 2.73 -1.31
CA LEU A 106 -17.14 3.00 -0.66
C LEU A 106 -17.25 4.31 0.11
N ASP A 107 -16.96 4.26 1.41
CA ASP A 107 -17.04 5.40 2.33
C ASP A 107 -18.42 6.10 2.29
N GLY A 108 -19.50 5.31 2.23
CA GLY A 108 -20.88 5.82 2.16
C GLY A 108 -21.31 6.39 0.80
N ARG A 109 -20.46 6.32 -0.24
CA ARG A 109 -20.77 6.78 -1.59
C ARG A 109 -20.95 5.62 -2.57
N GLU A 110 -22.02 5.65 -3.37
CA GLU A 110 -22.16 4.74 -4.51
C GLU A 110 -21.11 5.02 -5.58
N LEU A 111 -20.51 3.97 -6.11
CA LEU A 111 -19.47 4.06 -7.13
C LEU A 111 -20.01 3.70 -8.52
N THR A 112 -19.71 4.54 -9.49
CA THR A 112 -19.92 4.24 -10.91
C THR A 112 -18.87 3.23 -11.41
N ALA A 113 -19.08 2.65 -12.60
CA ALA A 113 -18.08 1.78 -13.24
C ALA A 113 -16.72 2.48 -13.40
N ARG A 114 -16.74 3.75 -13.79
CA ARG A 114 -15.53 4.58 -13.95
C ARG A 114 -14.81 4.80 -12.62
N ASP A 115 -15.54 5.01 -11.52
CA ASP A 115 -14.93 5.15 -10.20
C ASP A 115 -14.22 3.87 -9.76
N LYS A 116 -14.82 2.71 -10.04
CA LYS A 116 -14.22 1.41 -9.72
C LYS A 116 -12.94 1.17 -10.52
N GLU A 117 -12.94 1.49 -11.82
CA GLU A 117 -11.73 1.44 -12.64
C GLU A 117 -10.64 2.36 -12.12
N GLU A 118 -10.99 3.57 -11.71
CA GLU A 118 -10.02 4.52 -11.18
C GLU A 118 -9.39 4.03 -9.88
N ILE A 119 -10.15 3.34 -9.02
CA ILE A 119 -9.60 2.65 -7.85
C ILE A 119 -8.59 1.58 -8.27
N PHE A 120 -8.89 0.79 -9.30
CA PHE A 120 -7.95 -0.21 -9.79
C PHE A 120 -6.68 0.44 -10.33
N VAL A 121 -6.78 1.51 -11.12
CA VAL A 121 -5.60 2.27 -11.58
C VAL A 121 -4.77 2.78 -10.40
N GLN A 122 -5.42 3.32 -9.38
CA GLN A 122 -4.74 3.79 -8.17
C GLN A 122 -4.02 2.67 -7.40
N ILE A 123 -4.58 1.46 -7.38
CA ILE A 123 -3.91 0.30 -6.79
C ILE A 123 -2.77 -0.17 -7.70
N GLY A 124 -3.00 -0.28 -9.01
CA GLY A 124 -2.05 -0.75 -10.01
C GLY A 124 -0.79 0.11 -10.06
N ASN A 125 -0.95 1.44 -9.98
CA ASN A 125 0.15 2.41 -9.92
C ASN A 125 0.69 2.62 -8.49
N ARG A 126 0.18 1.86 -7.51
CA ARG A 126 0.56 1.85 -6.09
C ARG A 126 0.37 3.18 -5.34
N SER A 127 -0.44 4.09 -5.88
CA SER A 127 -0.84 5.31 -5.18
C SER A 127 -1.76 5.04 -3.99
N ARG A 128 -2.57 3.96 -4.09
CA ARG A 128 -3.51 3.51 -3.05
C ARG A 128 -3.27 2.04 -2.70
N LYS A 129 -3.24 1.71 -1.41
CA LYS A 129 -3.11 0.31 -0.95
C LYS A 129 -4.47 -0.41 -0.99
N PRO A 130 -4.53 -1.72 -1.31
CA PRO A 130 -5.76 -2.52 -1.22
C PRO A 130 -6.44 -2.42 0.15
N SER A 131 -5.66 -2.47 1.23
CA SER A 131 -6.16 -2.32 2.60
C SER A 131 -6.88 -1.00 2.87
N SER A 132 -6.52 0.07 2.16
CA SER A 132 -7.19 1.36 2.28
C SER A 132 -8.58 1.35 1.65
N VAL A 133 -8.74 0.64 0.51
CA VAL A 133 -10.04 0.45 -0.13
C VAL A 133 -10.93 -0.42 0.75
N VAL A 134 -10.41 -1.54 1.25
CA VAL A 134 -11.22 -2.49 2.03
C VAL A 134 -11.79 -1.87 3.31
N ARG A 135 -11.06 -0.98 4.00
CA ARG A 135 -11.58 -0.25 5.17
C ARG A 135 -12.78 0.66 4.86
N GLY A 136 -12.89 1.12 3.61
CA GLY A 136 -13.99 1.93 3.13
C GLY A 136 -15.20 1.11 2.66
N ILE A 137 -15.06 -0.21 2.50
CA ILE A 137 -16.18 -1.08 2.10
C ILE A 137 -17.07 -1.28 3.32
N ASP A 138 -18.23 -0.63 3.31
CA ASP A 138 -19.15 -0.61 4.46
C ASP A 138 -19.53 -2.02 4.92
N PHE A 139 -19.79 -2.94 3.99
CA PHE A 139 -20.11 -4.34 4.30
C PHE A 139 -18.99 -5.07 5.07
N LEU A 140 -17.72 -4.74 4.84
CA LEU A 140 -16.58 -5.36 5.53
C LEU A 140 -16.21 -4.64 6.82
N ARG A 141 -16.63 -3.38 6.98
CA ARG A 141 -16.47 -2.59 8.21
C ARG A 141 -17.20 -3.25 9.38
N ASP A 142 -18.38 -3.81 9.13
CA ASP A 142 -19.17 -4.49 10.15
C ASP A 142 -18.54 -5.83 10.59
N ILE A 143 -17.94 -6.59 9.66
CA ILE A 143 -17.23 -7.84 9.97
C ILE A 143 -16.00 -7.59 10.85
N GLN A 144 -15.28 -6.49 10.61
CA GLN A 144 -14.14 -6.10 11.44
C GLN A 144 -14.55 -5.69 12.86
N ARG A 145 -15.70 -5.02 13.01
CA ARG A 145 -16.25 -4.65 14.33
C ARG A 145 -16.60 -5.89 15.16
N SER A 146 -17.24 -6.89 14.56
CA SER A 146 -17.63 -8.13 15.27
C SER A 146 -16.43 -8.98 15.72
N ARG A 147 -15.34 -9.05 14.94
CA ARG A 147 -14.12 -9.78 15.35
C ARG A 147 -13.36 -9.11 16.49
N HIS A 148 -13.49 -7.78 16.65
CA HIS A 148 -12.86 -7.06 17.76
C HIS A 148 -13.64 -7.19 19.08
N THR A 149 -14.96 -7.34 19.03
CA THR A 149 -15.81 -7.55 20.24
C THR A 149 -15.68 -8.96 20.83
N GLU A 150 -15.36 -9.97 20.02
CA GLU A 150 -15.13 -11.34 20.51
C GLU A 150 -13.79 -11.48 21.26
N LYS A 151 -12.73 -10.80 20.80
CA LYS A 151 -11.41 -10.84 21.46
C LYS A 151 -11.36 -10.13 22.82
N THR A 152 -12.25 -9.17 23.08
CA THR A 152 -12.32 -8.49 24.39
C THR A 152 -13.14 -9.28 25.42
N SER A 153 -14.01 -10.20 24.99
CA SER A 153 -14.82 -11.03 25.90
C SER A 153 -14.11 -12.29 26.40
N SER A 154 -13.00 -12.70 25.78
CA SER A 154 -12.22 -13.89 26.20
C SER A 154 -11.11 -13.60 27.21
N ASN A 155 -11.00 -12.37 27.74
CA ASN A 155 -9.97 -12.02 28.71
C ASN A 155 -10.56 -11.38 29.99
N LYS A 156 -11.59 -12.00 30.57
CA LYS A 156 -11.92 -11.78 31.98
C LYS A 156 -10.93 -12.59 32.83
N PRO A 157 -10.08 -11.98 33.66
CA PRO A 157 -9.37 -12.74 34.68
C PRO A 157 -10.40 -13.29 35.65
N ASN A 158 -10.43 -14.63 35.78
CA ASN A 158 -11.11 -15.33 36.86
C ASN A 158 -10.43 -14.91 38.16
N ASN A 159 -10.97 -13.91 38.86
CA ASN A 159 -10.63 -13.69 40.26
C ASN A 159 -11.90 -13.85 41.08
N SER A 160 -12.21 -15.10 41.39
CA SER A 160 -13.23 -15.49 42.35
C SER A 160 -12.69 -16.63 43.21
N VAL A 161 -11.78 -16.32 44.14
CA VAL A 161 -11.72 -16.95 45.47
C VAL A 161 -11.04 -15.98 46.43
N ILE A 162 -11.81 -15.10 47.06
CA ILE A 162 -11.49 -14.60 48.41
C ILE A 162 -12.75 -14.90 49.21
N GLU A 163 -12.70 -15.94 50.05
CA GLU A 163 -13.40 -15.97 51.33
C GLU A 163 -12.98 -17.21 52.14
N GLU A 164 -12.47 -16.90 53.34
CA GLU A 164 -12.50 -17.65 54.60
C GLU A 164 -11.87 -19.05 54.70
N LEU A 165 -10.93 -19.17 55.64
CA LEU A 165 -11.18 -19.92 56.89
C LEU A 165 -10.21 -19.47 57.98
N ASN A 166 -10.78 -18.83 59.02
CA ASN A 166 -10.25 -18.77 60.37
C ASN A 166 -10.38 -20.15 61.03
N LEU A 167 -9.29 -20.75 61.49
CA LEU A 167 -9.05 -21.19 62.87
C LEU A 167 -7.63 -21.79 63.00
#